data_AF-A0A1Y3MPN4-F1
#
_entry.id   AF-A0A1Y3MPN4-F1
#
_cell.length_a   1.000
_cell.length_b   1.000
_cell.length_c   1.000
_cell.angle_alpha   90.00
_cell.angle_beta   90.00
_cell.angle_gamma   90.00
#
_symmetry.space_group_name_H-M   'P 1'
#
loop_
_entity.id
_entity.type
_entity.pdbx_description
1 polymer ?
#
loop_
_entity_poly.entity_id
_entity_poly.type
_entity_poly.pdbx_seq_one_letter_code
_entity_poly.pdbx_strand_id
1 'polypeptide(L)'
;MDSEYLRETVGPILSEAIGNLVLHGLSKNTDPIVYIANYMLHHKVTEQIIKEDLEKEKEIKDMFVQYEKKMENFNIIKKQNFEELKIATQKRLQKVEMDLQREKEEMENEKLKKAKELEQQQEEDGQGEGGTGENGGDKQKEDEEEEEEEEEEEEEEEE
;
A
#
# COMPACT_ATOMS: atom_id res chain seq x y z
N MET A 1 -3.15 16.18 70.30
CA MET A 1 -2.72 17.31 69.46
C MET A 1 -1.56 16.88 68.57
N ASP A 2 -0.47 16.36 69.13
CA ASP A 2 0.69 15.94 68.33
C ASP A 2 0.42 14.75 67.39
N SER A 3 -0.42 13.80 67.80
CA SER A 3 -0.78 12.64 66.96
C SER A 3 -1.54 13.02 65.69
N GLU A 4 -2.45 13.98 65.78
CA GLU A 4 -3.23 14.47 64.65
C GLU A 4 -2.35 15.26 63.68
N TYR A 5 -1.50 16.14 64.23
CA TYR A 5 -0.49 16.86 63.47
C TYR A 5 0.46 15.91 62.72
N LEU A 6 1.00 14.88 63.38
CA LEU A 6 1.90 13.90 62.75
C LEU A 6 1.18 13.05 61.69
N ARG A 7 -0.05 12.63 61.96
CA ARG A 7 -0.87 11.86 61.00
C ARG A 7 -1.09 12.65 59.70
N GLU A 8 -1.31 13.96 59.80
CA GLU A 8 -1.60 14.80 58.63
C GLU A 8 -0.34 15.27 57.89
N THR A 9 0.75 15.57 58.60
CA THR A 9 1.96 16.13 58.00
C THR A 9 2.90 15.09 57.41
N VAL A 10 3.12 13.97 58.10
CA VAL A 10 4.09 12.94 57.69
C VAL A 10 3.46 11.59 57.43
N GLY A 11 2.25 11.34 57.94
CA GLY A 11 1.55 10.06 57.84
C GLY A 11 1.41 9.50 56.42
N PRO A 12 0.96 10.28 55.42
CA PRO A 12 0.81 9.78 54.04
C PRO A 12 2.14 9.34 53.44
N ILE A 13 3.17 10.19 53.54
CA ILE A 13 4.50 9.95 52.96
C ILE A 13 5.18 8.76 53.67
N LEU A 14 5.08 8.65 55.00
CA LEU A 14 5.63 7.53 55.74
C LEU A 14 4.96 6.21 55.34
N SER A 15 3.63 6.22 55.19
CA SER A 15 2.86 5.02 54.82
C SER A 15 3.22 4.55 53.43
N GLU A 16 3.40 5.48 52.49
CA GLU A 16 3.84 5.18 51.12
C GLU A 16 5.27 4.63 51.08
N ALA A 17 6.19 5.23 51.84
CA ALA A 17 7.58 4.76 51.97
C ALA A 17 7.65 3.32 52.51
N ILE A 18 6.85 3.02 53.54
CA ILE A 18 6.76 1.68 54.14
C ILE A 18 6.14 0.69 53.14
N GLY A 19 5.08 1.09 52.44
CA GLY A 19 4.46 0.27 51.39
C GLY A 19 5.44 -0.11 50.28
N ASN A 20 6.18 0.88 49.77
CA ASN A 20 7.19 0.67 48.73
C ASN A 20 8.38 -0.18 49.22
N LEU A 21 8.80 -0.03 50.48
CA LEU A 21 9.83 -0.89 51.08
C LEU A 21 9.38 -2.36 51.10
N VAL A 22 8.12 -2.62 51.49
CA VAL A 22 7.56 -3.98 51.53
C VAL A 22 7.47 -4.59 50.14
N LEU A 23 7.03 -3.82 49.14
CA LEU A 23 6.85 -4.31 47.77
C LEU A 23 8.18 -4.52 47.01
N HIS A 24 9.16 -3.64 47.22
CA HIS A 24 10.33 -3.54 46.35
C HIS A 24 11.69 -3.57 47.07
N GLY A 25 11.70 -3.37 48.39
CA GLY A 25 12.93 -3.21 49.18
C GLY A 25 13.39 -4.47 49.93
N LEU A 26 12.45 -5.34 50.33
CA LEU A 26 12.77 -6.57 51.09
C LEU A 26 13.70 -7.54 50.33
N SER A 27 13.67 -7.52 49.00
CA SER A 27 14.53 -8.37 48.16
C SER A 27 15.98 -7.85 48.02
N LYS A 28 16.26 -6.61 48.46
CA LYS A 28 17.54 -5.92 48.23
C LYS A 28 18.46 -5.87 49.46
N ASN A 29 18.06 -6.48 50.59
CA ASN A 29 18.79 -6.45 51.87
C ASN A 29 19.19 -5.02 52.30
N THR A 30 18.29 -4.06 52.05
CA THR A 30 18.48 -2.64 52.37
C THR A 30 18.04 -2.38 53.81
N ASP A 31 18.80 -1.58 54.56
CA ASP A 31 18.38 -1.11 55.89
C ASP A 31 17.05 -0.31 55.77
N PRO A 32 15.97 -0.77 56.43
CA PRO A 32 14.66 -0.11 56.40
C PRO A 32 14.69 1.37 56.78
N ILE A 33 15.52 1.75 57.76
CA ILE A 33 15.59 3.13 58.26
C ILE A 33 16.24 4.02 57.20
N VAL A 34 17.35 3.56 56.62
CA VAL A 34 18.07 4.28 55.55
C VAL A 34 17.19 4.39 54.30
N TYR A 35 16.45 3.34 53.96
CA TYR A 35 15.52 3.36 52.84
C TYR A 35 14.42 4.41 53.03
N ILE A 36 13.73 4.40 54.18
CA ILE A 36 12.65 5.35 54.46
C ILE A 36 13.19 6.78 54.51
N ALA A 37 14.36 7.01 55.11
CA ALA A 37 14.99 8.33 55.15
C ALA A 37 15.30 8.86 53.73
N ASN A 38 15.90 8.02 52.87
CA ASN A 38 16.18 8.37 51.49
C ASN A 38 14.88 8.58 50.68
N TYR A 39 13.86 7.75 50.92
CA TYR A 39 12.56 7.90 50.30
C TYR A 39 11.94 9.26 50.63
N MET A 40 11.94 9.66 51.91
CA MET A 40 11.41 10.94 52.35
C MET A 40 12.24 12.13 51.84
N LEU A 41 13.57 11.99 51.79
CA LEU A 41 14.47 13.02 51.28
C LEU A 41 14.21 13.32 49.80
N HIS A 42 13.97 12.26 49.03
CA HIS A 42 13.75 12.35 47.59
C HIS A 42 12.28 12.36 47.19
N HIS A 43 11.35 12.27 48.14
CA HIS A 43 9.91 12.13 47.88
C HIS A 43 9.38 13.17 46.91
N LYS A 44 9.74 14.45 47.07
CA LYS A 44 9.29 15.52 46.16
C LYS A 44 9.81 15.34 44.74
N VAL A 45 11.04 14.84 44.60
CA VAL A 45 11.65 14.55 43.30
C VAL A 45 10.99 13.32 42.68
N THR A 46 10.78 12.27 43.48
CA THR A 46 10.09 11.05 43.05
C THR A 46 8.64 11.32 42.65
N GLU A 47 7.92 12.14 43.40
CA GLU A 47 6.54 12.54 43.09
C GLU A 47 6.47 13.33 41.78
N GLN A 48 7.45 14.19 41.52
CA GLN A 48 7.56 14.90 40.25
C GLN A 48 7.83 13.93 39.09
N ILE A 49 8.78 13.01 39.25
CA ILE A 49 9.10 12.00 38.22
C ILE A 49 7.88 11.11 37.94
N ILE A 50 7.16 10.66 38.97
CA ILE A 50 5.95 9.85 38.80
C ILE A 50 4.87 10.62 38.03
N LYS A 51 4.69 11.93 38.30
CA LYS A 51 3.75 12.76 37.55
C LYS A 51 4.16 12.88 36.08
N GLU A 52 5.43 13.14 35.81
CA GLU A 52 5.97 13.20 34.44
C GLU A 52 5.81 11.87 33.71
N ASP A 53 6.01 10.74 34.39
CA ASP A 53 5.83 9.41 33.80
C ASP A 53 4.35 9.09 33.52
N LEU A 54 3.43 9.49 34.41
CA LEU A 54 1.99 9.37 34.19
C LEU A 54 1.50 10.24 33.02
N GLU A 55 2.06 11.45 32.87
CA GLU A 55 1.79 12.32 31.74
C GLU A 55 2.28 11.69 30.43
N LYS A 56 3.51 11.16 30.39
CA LYS A 56 4.03 10.44 29.23
C LYS A 56 3.22 9.18 28.92
N GLU A 57 2.80 8.42 29.92
CA GLU A 57 1.95 7.24 29.73
C GLU A 57 0.63 7.62 29.06
N LYS A 58 0.04 8.75 29.47
CA LYS A 58 -1.17 9.29 28.85
C LYS A 58 -0.93 9.72 27.41
N GLU A 59 0.17 10.42 27.13
CA GLU A 59 0.54 10.81 25.76
C GLU A 59 0.73 9.59 24.86
N ILE A 60 1.43 8.56 25.34
CA ILE A 60 1.64 7.30 24.62
C ILE A 60 0.29 6.63 24.31
N LYS A 61 -0.61 6.56 25.30
CA LYS A 61 -1.97 6.03 25.09
C LYS A 61 -2.73 6.80 24.02
N ASP A 62 -2.66 8.13 24.05
CA ASP A 62 -3.31 8.97 23.05
C ASP A 62 -2.69 8.77 21.65
N MET A 63 -1.37 8.57 21.55
CA MET A 63 -0.71 8.22 20.28
C MET A 63 -1.19 6.87 19.74
N PHE A 64 -1.33 5.84 20.59
CA PHE A 64 -1.86 4.55 20.17
C PHE A 64 -3.29 4.67 19.64
N VAL A 65 -4.16 5.42 20.32
CA VAL A 65 -5.54 5.65 19.84
C VAL A 65 -5.56 6.38 18.49
N GLN A 66 -4.68 7.37 18.29
CA GLN A 66 -4.57 8.06 17.00
C GLN A 66 -4.03 7.14 15.90
N TYR A 67 -3.05 6.30 16.22
CA TYR A 67 -2.49 5.33 15.29
C TYR A 67 -3.55 4.31 14.84
N GLU A 68 -4.33 3.75 15.76
CA GLU A 68 -5.42 2.81 15.45
C GLU A 68 -6.44 3.45 14.49
N LYS A 69 -6.87 4.69 14.77
CA LYS A 69 -7.78 5.43 13.88
C LYS A 69 -7.19 5.66 12.49
N LYS A 70 -5.90 6.01 12.40
CA LYS A 70 -5.22 6.19 11.10
C LYS A 70 -5.14 4.87 10.35
N MET A 71 -4.86 3.77 11.04
CA MET A 71 -4.77 2.43 10.44
C MET A 71 -6.12 1.95 9.91
N GLU A 72 -7.21 2.22 10.65
CA GLU A 72 -8.56 1.92 10.21
C GLU A 72 -8.91 2.70 8.93
N ASN A 73 -8.64 4.00 8.91
CA ASN A 73 -8.83 4.84 7.72
C ASN A 73 -7.98 4.37 6.53
N PHE A 74 -6.72 4.01 6.77
CA PHE A 74 -5.84 3.48 5.73
C PHE A 74 -6.40 2.19 5.12
N ASN A 75 -6.92 1.28 5.94
CA ASN A 75 -7.54 0.05 5.46
C ASN A 75 -8.80 0.30 4.64
N ILE A 76 -9.61 1.30 5.01
CA ILE A 76 -10.79 1.71 4.23
C ILE A 76 -10.36 2.23 2.86
N ILE A 77 -9.41 3.17 2.83
CA ILE A 77 -8.89 3.76 1.58
C ILE A 77 -8.26 2.68 0.70
N LYS A 78 -7.46 1.78 1.28
CA LYS A 78 -6.84 0.68 0.55
C LYS A 78 -7.88 -0.23 -0.12
N LYS A 79 -8.97 -0.56 0.58
CA LYS A 79 -10.07 -1.35 0.00
C LYS A 79 -10.76 -0.62 -1.14
N GLN A 80 -11.06 0.66 -0.97
CA GLN A 80 -11.67 1.49 -2.02
C GLN A 80 -10.79 1.57 -3.26
N ASN A 81 -9.50 1.88 -3.10
CA ASN A 81 -8.55 1.95 -4.20
C ASN A 81 -8.44 0.60 -4.94
N PHE A 82 -8.46 -0.52 -4.21
CA PHE A 82 -8.42 -1.84 -4.82
C PHE A 82 -9.70 -2.15 -5.60
N GLU A 83 -10.87 -1.78 -5.09
CA GLU A 83 -12.15 -1.93 -5.81
C GLU A 83 -12.21 -1.04 -7.05
N GLU A 84 -11.77 0.21 -6.96
CA GLU A 84 -11.67 1.13 -8.09
C GLU A 84 -10.72 0.59 -9.16
N LEU A 85 -9.54 0.10 -8.76
CA LEU A 85 -8.58 -0.52 -9.67
C LEU A 85 -9.18 -1.75 -10.35
N LYS A 86 -9.85 -2.62 -9.59
CA LYS A 86 -10.53 -3.80 -10.15
C LYS A 86 -11.56 -3.41 -11.20
N ILE A 87 -12.39 -2.40 -10.92
CA ILE A 87 -13.40 -1.92 -11.87
C ILE A 87 -12.74 -1.30 -13.11
N ALA A 88 -11.69 -0.51 -12.94
CA ALA A 88 -10.96 0.10 -14.05
C ALA A 88 -10.34 -0.95 -14.97
N THR A 89 -9.70 -1.97 -14.39
CA THR A 89 -9.10 -3.09 -15.13
C THR A 89 -10.16 -3.90 -15.87
N GLN A 90 -11.30 -4.20 -15.22
CA GLN A 90 -12.40 -4.92 -15.88
C GLN A 90 -12.98 -4.13 -17.06
N LYS A 91 -13.19 -2.81 -16.90
CA LYS A 91 -13.65 -1.94 -17.99
C LYS A 91 -12.66 -1.91 -19.15
N ARG A 92 -11.36 -1.84 -18.86
CA ARG A 92 -10.31 -1.84 -19.88
C ARG A 92 -10.29 -3.18 -20.62
N LEU A 93 -10.40 -4.30 -19.90
CA LEU A 93 -10.45 -5.63 -20.50
C LEU A 93 -11.66 -5.78 -21.44
N GLN A 94 -12.86 -5.39 -20.99
CA GLN A 94 -14.07 -5.41 -21.84
C GLN A 94 -13.93 -4.55 -23.09
N LYS A 95 -13.27 -3.38 -22.98
CA LYS A 95 -12.99 -2.54 -24.14
C LYS A 95 -12.08 -3.25 -25.14
N VAL A 96 -10.98 -3.83 -24.66
CA VAL A 96 -10.03 -4.56 -25.50
C VAL A 96 -10.71 -5.77 -26.17
N GLU A 97 -11.55 -6.50 -25.44
CA GLU A 97 -12.32 -7.62 -26.01
C GLU A 97 -13.27 -7.17 -27.13
N MET A 98 -13.97 -6.04 -26.96
CA MET A 98 -14.83 -5.47 -28.00
C MET A 98 -14.04 -4.96 -29.21
N ASP A 99 -12.91 -4.27 -28.98
CA ASP A 99 -12.05 -3.77 -30.05
C ASP A 99 -11.49 -4.94 -30.89
N LEU A 100 -11.11 -6.04 -30.23
CA LEU A 100 -10.60 -7.25 -30.89
C LEU A 100 -11.69 -8.02 -31.66
N GLN A 101 -12.93 -8.04 -31.15
CA GLN A 101 -14.06 -8.58 -31.91
C GLN A 101 -14.34 -7.76 -33.17
N ARG A 102 -14.32 -6.44 -33.05
CA ARG A 102 -14.52 -5.53 -34.18
C ARG A 102 -13.44 -5.70 -35.24
N GLU A 103 -12.17 -5.80 -34.85
CA GLU A 103 -11.06 -6.02 -35.78
C GLU A 103 -11.21 -7.36 -36.53
N LYS A 104 -11.65 -8.42 -35.84
CA LYS A 104 -11.95 -9.72 -36.48
C LYS A 104 -13.08 -9.61 -37.50
N GLU A 105 -14.17 -8.91 -37.18
CA GLU A 105 -15.29 -8.68 -38.11
C GLU A 105 -14.85 -7.83 -39.31
N GLU A 106 -14.03 -6.81 -39.10
CA GLU A 106 -13.48 -5.97 -40.17
C GLU A 106 -12.57 -6.81 -41.10
N MET A 107 -11.71 -7.66 -40.54
CA MET A 107 -10.87 -8.58 -41.31
C MET A 107 -11.68 -9.63 -42.09
N GLU A 108 -12.71 -10.22 -41.48
CA GLU A 108 -13.59 -11.16 -42.19
C GLU A 108 -14.34 -10.48 -43.33
N ASN A 109 -14.87 -9.27 -43.10
CA ASN A 109 -15.53 -8.47 -44.13
C ASN A 109 -14.57 -8.09 -45.26
N GLU A 110 -13.32 -7.74 -44.95
CA GLU A 110 -12.30 -7.43 -45.96
C GLU A 110 -11.95 -8.67 -46.80
N LYS A 111 -11.79 -9.85 -46.16
CA LYS A 111 -11.61 -11.12 -46.88
C LYS A 111 -12.79 -11.41 -47.80
N LEU A 112 -14.02 -11.19 -47.33
CA LEU A 112 -15.23 -11.43 -48.12
C LEU A 112 -15.34 -10.45 -49.29
N LYS A 113 -14.93 -9.19 -49.12
CA LYS A 113 -14.85 -8.21 -50.22
C LYS A 113 -13.79 -8.62 -51.24
N LYS A 114 -12.57 -8.95 -50.81
CA LYS A 114 -11.50 -9.42 -51.70
C LYS A 114 -11.89 -10.68 -52.47
N ALA A 115 -12.60 -11.62 -51.83
CA ALA A 115 -13.10 -12.82 -52.50
C ALA A 115 -14.14 -12.51 -53.58
N LYS A 116 -15.06 -11.56 -53.32
CA LYS A 116 -16.06 -11.11 -54.32
C LYS A 116 -15.43 -10.32 -55.47
N GLU A 117 -14.44 -9.48 -55.19
CA GLU A 117 -13.68 -8.76 -56.22
C GLU A 117 -12.92 -9.73 -57.13
N LEU A 118 -12.35 -10.81 -56.58
CA LEU A 118 -11.72 -11.89 -57.35
C LEU A 118 -12.72 -12.68 -58.21
N GLU A 119 -13.93 -12.97 -57.70
CA GLU A 119 -14.99 -13.60 -58.51
C GLU A 119 -15.45 -12.69 -59.65
N GLN A 120 -15.61 -11.39 -59.41
CA GLN A 120 -15.99 -10.43 -60.46
C GLN A 120 -14.90 -10.26 -61.52
N GLN A 121 -13.62 -10.27 -61.15
CA GLN A 121 -12.53 -10.27 -62.13
C GLN A 121 -12.50 -11.55 -62.98
N GLN A 122 -12.84 -12.72 -62.40
CA GLN A 122 -12.95 -13.95 -63.17
C GLN A 122 -14.14 -13.97 -64.14
N GLU A 123 -15.24 -13.27 -63.81
CA GLU A 123 -16.37 -13.10 -64.74
C GLU A 123 -16.08 -12.07 -65.85
N GLU A 124 -15.32 -11.00 -65.57
CA GLU A 124 -14.90 -10.03 -66.60
C GLU A 124 -13.82 -10.57 -67.55
N ASP A 125 -12.91 -11.45 -67.09
CA ASP A 125 -11.96 -12.16 -67.96
C ASP A 125 -12.62 -13.28 -68.81
N GLY A 126 -13.87 -13.64 -68.50
CA GLY A 126 -14.66 -14.63 -69.25
C GLY A 126 -15.41 -14.08 -70.47
N GLN A 127 -15.43 -12.75 -70.68
CA GLN A 127 -16.18 -12.11 -71.76
C GLN A 127 -15.39 -11.03 -72.52
N GLY A 128 -14.07 -11.21 -72.65
CA GLY A 128 -13.18 -10.37 -73.45
C GLY A 128 -12.39 -11.16 -74.50
N GLU A 129 -13.01 -11.52 -75.63
CA GLU A 129 -12.23 -11.71 -76.86
C GLU A 129 -11.73 -10.35 -77.36
N GLY A 130 -10.40 -10.20 -77.46
CA GLY A 130 -9.80 -9.31 -78.46
C GLY A 130 -8.66 -8.41 -77.99
N GLY A 131 -7.45 -8.72 -78.45
CA GLY A 131 -6.48 -7.68 -78.85
C GLY A 131 -5.17 -7.60 -78.06
N THR A 132 -4.15 -8.28 -78.59
CA THR A 132 -2.75 -7.83 -78.81
C THR A 132 -2.15 -6.70 -77.96
N GLY A 133 -0.97 -6.98 -77.39
CA GLY A 133 0.07 -5.98 -77.09
C GLY A 133 0.90 -6.36 -75.86
N GLU A 134 1.94 -7.19 -76.01
CA GLU A 134 3.36 -6.79 -76.06
C GLU A 134 3.97 -6.24 -74.75
N ASN A 135 5.11 -6.83 -74.38
CA ASN A 135 6.06 -6.57 -73.28
C ASN A 135 5.62 -6.98 -71.85
N GLY A 136 6.28 -7.90 -71.13
CA GLY A 136 7.60 -8.51 -71.30
C GLY A 136 8.60 -7.99 -70.26
N GLY A 137 8.53 -8.56 -69.04
CA GLY A 137 9.59 -8.60 -68.02
C GLY A 137 9.98 -7.25 -67.38
N ASP A 138 10.51 -7.18 -66.17
CA ASP A 138 11.07 -8.21 -65.29
C ASP A 138 11.31 -7.50 -63.94
N LYS A 139 10.96 -8.16 -62.81
CA LYS A 139 11.61 -8.07 -61.47
C LYS A 139 11.65 -6.70 -60.75
N GLN A 140 11.74 -6.57 -59.43
CA GLN A 140 11.88 -7.41 -58.21
C GLN A 140 11.53 -6.43 -57.06
N LYS A 141 10.69 -6.78 -56.08
CA LYS A 141 11.07 -7.37 -54.77
C LYS A 141 12.21 -6.63 -54.06
N GLU A 142 11.90 -6.06 -52.89
CA GLU A 142 12.57 -6.26 -51.57
C GLU A 142 11.83 -5.32 -50.59
N ASP A 143 11.06 -5.86 -49.64
CA ASP A 143 11.52 -6.33 -48.31
C ASP A 143 12.25 -5.23 -47.54
N GLU A 144 11.67 -4.80 -46.42
CA GLU A 144 12.29 -4.97 -45.10
C GLU A 144 11.32 -4.53 -44.00
N GLU A 145 10.86 -5.53 -43.24
CA GLU A 145 10.47 -5.45 -41.84
C GLU A 145 11.66 -4.99 -40.99
N GLU A 146 11.38 -4.35 -39.86
CA GLU A 146 12.12 -4.39 -38.57
C GLU A 146 11.30 -3.48 -37.64
N GLU A 147 10.36 -3.99 -36.83
CA GLU A 147 10.59 -4.67 -35.54
C GLU A 147 11.91 -4.26 -34.87
N GLU A 148 11.81 -3.51 -33.77
CA GLU A 148 12.36 -3.93 -32.47
C GLU A 148 11.81 -3.02 -31.36
N GLU A 149 10.84 -3.56 -30.63
CA GLU A 149 10.76 -3.36 -29.18
C GLU A 149 12.03 -3.96 -28.57
N GLU A 150 12.75 -3.20 -27.75
CA GLU A 150 13.43 -3.79 -26.59
C GLU A 150 13.10 -2.93 -25.36
N GLU A 151 12.20 -3.49 -24.56
CA GLU A 151 12.19 -3.32 -23.11
C GLU A 151 13.53 -3.77 -22.55
N GLU A 152 14.19 -2.95 -21.74
CA GLU A 152 14.97 -3.47 -20.62
C GLU A 152 14.52 -2.77 -19.35
N GLU A 153 13.80 -3.55 -18.54
CA GLU A 153 13.68 -3.38 -17.09
C GLU A 153 15.09 -3.41 -16.48
N GLU A 154 15.43 -2.41 -15.67
CA GLU A 154 16.33 -2.66 -14.54
C GLU A 154 15.59 -2.28 -13.25
N GLU A 155 15.23 -3.34 -12.53
CA GLU A 155 14.97 -3.34 -11.10
C GLU A 155 16.15 -2.72 -10.36
N GLU A 156 15.90 -1.72 -9.52
CA GLU A 156 16.70 -1.54 -8.31
C GLU A 156 15.74 -1.47 -7.12
N GLU A 157 15.50 -2.63 -6.52
CA GLU A 157 15.31 -2.75 -5.08
C GLU A 157 16.61 -2.30 -4.38
N GLU A 158 16.56 -1.27 -3.53
CA GLU A 158 17.47 -1.21 -2.37
C GLU A 158 16.75 -0.60 -1.15
N GLU A 159 16.64 -1.48 -0.14
CA GLU A 159 16.69 -1.31 1.33
C GLU A 159 15.92 -0.18 2.06
#